data_AF-A0A949HVL0-F1
#
_entry.id   AF-A0A949HVL0-F1
#
_cell.length_a   1.000
_cell.length_b   1.000
_cell.length_c   1.000
_cell.angle_alpha   90.00
_cell.angle_beta   90.00
_cell.angle_gamma   90.00
#
_symmetry.space_group_name_H-M   'P 1'
#
loop_
_entity.id
_entity.type
_entity.pdbx_description
1 polymer ?
#
loop_
_entity_poly.entity_id
_entity_poly.type
_entity_poly.pdbx_seq_one_letter_code
_entity_poly.pdbx_strand_id
1 'polypeptide(L)' 'DLTPREQQIMLHVCANRDEDEIARLLGISPGTVHGHMMKAFQKLGVHSREEALRKFVGLAGD' A
#
# COMPACT_ATOMS: atom_id res chain seq x y z
N ASP A 1 -6.66 -7.04 -9.37
CA ASP A 1 -6.27 -5.71 -9.88
C ASP A 1 -6.39 -4.67 -8.76
N LEU A 2 -5.41 -3.78 -8.62
CA LEU A 2 -5.39 -2.72 -7.61
C LEU A 2 -5.94 -1.42 -8.21
N THR A 3 -6.77 -0.70 -7.46
CA THR A 3 -7.20 0.64 -7.85
C THR A 3 -6.03 1.63 -7.83
N PRO A 4 -6.13 2.77 -8.54
CA PRO A 4 -5.08 3.79 -8.54
C PRO A 4 -4.69 4.26 -7.13
N ARG A 5 -5.66 4.38 -6.21
CA ARG A 5 -5.39 4.80 -4.83
C ARG A 5 -4.66 3.72 -4.03
N GLU A 6 -5.04 2.46 -4.21
CA GLU A 6 -4.35 1.32 -3.57
C GLU A 6 -2.91 1.18 -4.11
N GLN A 7 -2.70 1.38 -5.41
CA GLN A 7 -1.35 1.40 -6.01
C GLN A 7 -0.49 2.53 -5.44
N GLN A 8 -1.02 3.75 -5.34
CA GLN A 8 -0.30 4.88 -4.71
C GLN A 8 0.11 4.57 -3.27
N ILE A 9 -0.79 3.97 -2.48
CA ILE A 9 -0.49 3.59 -1.11
C ILE A 9 0.60 2.50 -1.08
N MET A 10 0.49 1.48 -1.93
CA MET A 10 1.51 0.44 -2.03
C MET A 10 2.89 0.98 -2.41
N LEU A 11 2.97 1.97 -3.31
CA LEU A 11 4.23 2.65 -3.65
C LEU A 11 4.87 3.30 -2.42
N HIS A 12 4.08 3.96 -1.57
CA HIS A 12 4.60 4.56 -0.34
C HIS A 12 4.96 3.53 0.73
N VAL A 13 4.19 2.44 0.83
CA VAL A 13 4.53 1.30 1.69
C VAL A 13 5.88 0.72 1.29
N CYS A 14 6.15 0.58 -0.02
CA CYS A 14 7.44 0.18 -0.61
C CYS A 14 8.57 1.17 -0.32
N ALA A 15 8.26 2.46 -0.21
CA ALA A 15 9.20 3.47 0.26
C ALA A 15 9.40 3.47 1.80
N ASN A 16 8.95 2.42 2.48
CA ASN A 16 9.04 2.22 3.94
C ASN A 16 8.36 3.32 4.79
N ARG A 17 7.32 3.97 4.25
CA ARG A 17 6.58 5.03 4.96
C ARG A 17 5.50 4.45 5.87
N ASP A 18 5.26 5.07 7.02
CA ASP A 18 4.13 4.70 7.88
C ASP A 18 2.79 5.32 7.42
N GLU A 19 1.68 4.90 8.02
CA GLU A 19 0.35 5.35 7.64
C GLU A 19 0.14 6.87 7.85
N ASP A 20 0.77 7.47 8.86
CA ASP A 20 0.69 8.91 9.12
C ASP A 20 1.48 9.71 8.09
N GLU A 21 2.66 9.24 7.69
CA GLU A 21 3.42 9.85 6.59
C GLU A 21 2.64 9.78 5.27
N ILE A 22 2.06 8.63 4.96
CA ILE A 22 1.27 8.42 3.75
C ILE A 22 0.02 9.32 3.77
N ALA A 23 -0.64 9.41 4.92
CA ALA A 23 -1.81 10.26 5.12
C ALA A 23 -1.48 11.73 4.81
N ARG A 24 -0.34 12.23 5.35
CA ARG A 24 0.15 13.59 5.07
C ARG A 24 0.47 13.81 3.60
N LEU A 25 1.16 12.85 2.96
CA LEU A 25 1.52 12.95 1.54
C LEU A 25 0.32 12.93 0.60
N LEU A 26 -0.72 12.16 0.94
CA LEU A 26 -1.90 11.98 0.10
C LEU A 26 -3.06 12.91 0.47
N GLY A 27 -2.94 13.71 1.53
CA GLY A 27 -3.98 14.63 1.99
C GLY A 27 -5.24 13.94 2.50
N ILE A 28 -5.11 12.77 3.14
CA ILE A 28 -6.21 11.96 3.67
C ILE A 28 -5.94 11.55 5.11
N SER A 29 -6.93 10.97 5.80
CA SER A 29 -6.75 10.50 7.17
C SER A 29 -5.96 9.19 7.24
N PRO A 30 -5.18 8.94 8.32
CA PRO A 30 -4.49 7.66 8.53
C PRO A 30 -5.43 6.45 8.47
N GLY A 31 -6.64 6.56 9.05
CA GLY A 31 -7.65 5.50 8.94
C GLY A 31 -8.11 5.21 7.51
N THR A 32 -8.10 6.22 6.62
CA THR A 32 -8.38 6.04 5.19
C THR A 32 -7.22 5.32 4.50
N VAL A 33 -5.97 5.65 4.84
CA VAL A 33 -4.79 4.92 4.38
C VAL A 33 -4.87 3.46 4.79
N HIS A 34 -5.12 3.19 6.08
CA HIS A 34 -5.26 1.85 6.61
C HIS A 34 -6.32 1.04 5.86
N GLY A 35 -7.51 1.63 5.64
CA GLY A 35 -8.60 0.97 4.92
C GLY A 35 -8.23 0.62 3.46
N HIS A 36 -7.53 1.51 2.76
CA HIS A 36 -7.02 1.21 1.42
C HIS A 36 -5.90 0.17 1.44
N MET A 37 -5.01 0.21 2.43
CA MET A 37 -3.94 -0.77 2.59
C MET A 37 -4.49 -2.18 2.82
N MET A 38 -5.51 -2.33 3.67
CA MET A 38 -6.17 -3.62 3.89
C MET A 38 -6.84 -4.16 2.63
N LYS A 39 -7.50 -3.30 1.84
CA LYS A 39 -8.07 -3.69 0.54
C LYS A 39 -6.98 -4.08 -0.46
N ALA A 40 -5.87 -3.35 -0.49
CA ALA A 40 -4.72 -3.70 -1.32
C ALA A 40 -4.15 -5.07 -0.93
N PHE A 41 -3.98 -5.33 0.36
CA PHE A 41 -3.48 -6.60 0.88
C PHE A 41 -4.40 -7.77 0.53
N GLN A 42 -5.71 -7.59 0.71
CA GLN A 42 -6.70 -8.59 0.31
C GLN A 42 -6.62 -8.90 -1.19
N LYS A 43 -6.49 -7.87 -2.04
CA LYS A 43 -6.38 -8.04 -3.50
C LYS A 43 -5.07 -8.67 -3.94
N LEU A 44 -3.99 -8.40 -3.22
CA LEU A 44 -2.69 -9.02 -3.43
C LEU A 44 -2.63 -10.43 -2.84
N GLY A 45 -3.58 -10.84 -2.00
CA GLY A 45 -3.55 -12.11 -1.27
C GLY A 45 -2.32 -12.18 -0.37
N VAL A 46 -2.11 -11.15 0.45
CA VAL A 46 -1.02 -11.03 1.43
C VAL A 46 -1.59 -10.66 2.78
N HIS A 47 -0.90 -11.07 3.84
CA HIS A 47 -1.37 -10.93 5.22
C HIS A 47 -0.46 -10.01 6.04
N SER A 48 0.67 -9.57 5.47
CA SER A 48 1.63 -8.70 6.15
C SER A 48 2.20 -7.65 5.20
N ARG A 49 2.69 -6.56 5.80
CA ARG A 49 3.43 -5.51 5.10
C ARG A 49 4.60 -6.10 4.31
N GLU A 50 5.38 -6.99 4.91
CA GLU A 50 6.52 -7.62 4.25
C GLU A 50 6.14 -8.49 3.06
N GLU A 51 5.06 -9.26 3.16
CA GLU A 51 4.54 -10.03 2.02
C GLU A 51 4.07 -9.10 0.90
N ALA A 52 3.40 -8.00 1.26
CA ALA A 52 2.96 -6.99 0.30
C ALA A 52 4.15 -6.34 -0.42
N LEU A 53 5.23 -6.02 0.31
CA LEU A 53 6.49 -5.53 -0.27
C LEU A 53 7.07 -6.54 -1.27
N ARG A 54 7.19 -7.81 -0.87
CA ARG A 54 7.74 -8.86 -1.74
C ARG A 54 6.93 -9.03 -3.02
N LYS A 55 5.60 -9.09 -2.93
CA LYS A 55 4.73 -9.23 -4.11
C LYS A 55 4.73 -7.98 -4.99
N PHE A 56 4.68 -6.79 -4.41
CA PHE A 56 4.55 -5.54 -5.18
C PHE A 56 5.84 -5.15 -5.89
N VAL A 57 7.00 -5.35 -5.24
CA VAL A 57 8.32 -5.13 -5.88
C VAL A 57 8.56 -6.16 -6.99
N GLY A 58 8.15 -7.42 -6.78
CA GLY A 58 8.21 -8.44 -7.83
C GLY A 58 7.33 -8.13 -9.06
N LEU A 59 6.30 -7.29 -8.94
CA LEU A 59 5.47 -6.85 -10.06
C LEU A 59 6.01 -5.60 -10.79
N ALA A 60 6.95 -4.87 -10.19
CA ALA A 60 7.51 -3.64 -10.75
C ALA A 60 8.87 -3.85 -11.47
N GLY A 61 9.35 -5.10 -11.50
CA GLY A 61 10.66 -5.48 -12.02
C GLY A 61 10.65 -6.45 -13.21
N ASP A 62 9.48 -6.68 -13.84
CA ASP A 62 9.32 -7.46 -15.08
C ASP A 62 8.90 -6.54 -16.25
#